data_AF-A0A0R2FEC2-F1
#
_entry.id   AF-A0A0R2FEC2-F1
#
_cell.length_a   1.000
_cell.length_b   1.000
_cell.length_c   1.000
_cell.angle_alpha   90.00
_cell.angle_beta   90.00
_cell.angle_gamma   90.00
#
_symmetry.space_group_name_H-M   'P 1'
#
loop_
_entity.id
_entity.type
_entity.pdbx_description
1 polymer ?
#
loop_
_entity_poly.entity_id
_entity_poly.type
_entity_poly.pdbx_seq_one_letter_code
_entity_poly.pdbx_strand_id
1 'polypeptide(L)'
;MALWHLMFNKPAFTKGQAKHIVYTLQDAGNFGGFPIEKIGIVRDTADLLYIDMQFRITIGLTQDTFENMLKYLLVLSGRLDTAPLSVYFAVMQKSLDDLQITYQRYEDRSLDVFFWQGPPIVAPAEDKERLRFRDDEQSNQ
;
A
#
# COMPACT_ATOMS: atom_id res chain seq x y z
N MET A 1 -2.72 -18.08 12.58
CA MET A 1 -2.51 -16.62 12.46
C MET A 1 -1.28 -16.39 11.61
N ALA A 2 -1.24 -15.33 10.83
CA ALA A 2 -0.03 -14.87 10.14
C ALA A 2 0.30 -13.45 10.59
N LEU A 3 1.59 -13.15 10.67
CA LEU A 3 2.12 -11.84 11.06
C LEU A 3 3.09 -11.36 9.99
N TRP A 4 2.79 -10.24 9.37
CA TRP A 4 3.64 -9.63 8.35
C TRP A 4 4.26 -8.36 8.90
N HIS A 5 5.58 -8.31 8.91
CA HIS A 5 6.40 -7.15 9.21
C HIS A 5 6.76 -6.46 7.90
N LEU A 6 6.12 -5.33 7.64
CA LEU A 6 6.28 -4.57 6.41
C LEU A 6 7.23 -3.40 6.66
N MET A 7 8.35 -3.39 5.97
CA MET A 7 9.43 -2.43 6.13
C MET A 7 9.58 -1.60 4.86
N PHE A 8 9.29 -0.31 4.98
CA PHE A 8 9.30 0.63 3.86
C PHE A 8 10.49 1.57 3.96
N ASN A 9 11.31 1.60 2.91
CA ASN A 9 12.53 2.39 2.85
C ASN A 9 12.28 3.89 2.69
N LYS A 10 12.88 4.71 3.56
CA LYS A 10 12.95 6.16 3.39
C LYS A 10 14.21 6.50 2.58
N PRO A 11 14.17 7.48 1.67
CA PRO A 11 13.11 8.47 1.44
C PRO A 11 11.99 8.01 0.50
N ALA A 12 12.08 6.78 -0.03
CA ALA A 12 11.18 6.31 -1.09
C ALA A 12 9.71 6.24 -0.65
N PHE A 13 9.48 6.04 0.66
CA PHE A 13 8.16 6.07 1.27
C PHE A 13 8.06 7.14 2.36
N THR A 14 6.96 7.88 2.35
CA THR A 14 6.62 8.84 3.39
C THR A 14 5.73 8.22 4.47
N LYS A 15 5.74 8.82 5.66
CA LYS A 15 4.82 8.44 6.75
C LYS A 15 3.35 8.57 6.33
N GLY A 16 3.03 9.51 5.44
CA GLY A 16 1.67 9.69 4.90
C GLY A 16 1.19 8.48 4.09
N GLN A 17 2.08 7.89 3.29
CA GLN A 17 1.77 6.69 2.51
C GLN A 17 1.59 5.46 3.41
N ALA A 18 2.46 5.31 4.42
CA ALA A 18 2.29 4.25 5.43
C ALA A 18 0.96 4.38 6.19
N LYS A 19 0.58 5.59 6.60
CA LYS A 19 -0.73 5.84 7.23
C LYS A 19 -1.90 5.49 6.31
N HIS A 20 -1.80 5.83 5.03
CA HIS A 20 -2.84 5.50 4.06
C HIS A 20 -3.00 3.98 3.93
N ILE A 21 -1.91 3.20 3.81
CA ILE A 21 -1.99 1.73 3.83
C ILE A 21 -2.73 1.22 5.07
N VAL A 22 -2.32 1.69 6.26
CA VAL A 22 -2.93 1.24 7.53
C VAL A 22 -4.41 1.55 7.57
N TYR A 23 -4.82 2.78 7.25
CA TYR A 23 -6.22 3.18 7.32
C TYR A 23 -7.08 2.48 6.28
N THR A 24 -6.60 2.36 5.04
CA THR A 24 -7.33 1.67 3.97
C THR A 24 -7.59 0.21 4.33
N LEU A 25 -6.57 -0.50 4.83
CA LEU A 25 -6.71 -1.90 5.21
C LEU A 25 -7.52 -2.09 6.50
N GLN A 26 -7.37 -1.18 7.47
CA GLN A 26 -8.15 -1.22 8.71
C GLN A 26 -9.65 -1.00 8.43
N ASP A 27 -10.00 -0.06 7.56
CA ASP A 27 -11.39 0.21 7.15
C ASP A 27 -11.99 -0.96 6.37
N ALA A 28 -11.22 -1.56 5.46
CA ALA A 28 -11.63 -2.75 4.72
C ALA A 28 -11.83 -3.99 5.63
N GLY A 29 -11.12 -4.06 6.76
CA GLY A 29 -11.18 -5.19 7.72
C GLY A 29 -10.66 -6.52 7.16
N ASN A 30 -10.14 -6.53 5.94
CA ASN A 30 -9.63 -7.72 5.27
C ASN A 30 -8.49 -7.36 4.30
N PHE A 31 -7.64 -8.34 4.01
CA PHE A 31 -6.54 -8.20 3.05
C PHE A 31 -6.42 -9.48 2.23
N GLY A 32 -6.57 -9.38 0.91
CA GLY A 32 -6.54 -10.56 0.03
C GLY A 32 -7.63 -11.61 0.34
N GLY A 33 -8.76 -11.18 0.93
CA GLY A 33 -9.82 -12.08 1.38
C GLY A 33 -9.61 -12.68 2.78
N PHE A 34 -8.52 -12.34 3.46
CA PHE A 34 -8.25 -12.78 4.83
C PHE A 34 -8.65 -11.70 5.84
N PRO A 35 -9.43 -12.04 6.90
CA PRO A 35 -9.78 -11.09 7.94
C PRO A 35 -8.54 -10.53 8.64
N ILE A 36 -8.43 -9.20 8.70
CA ILE A 36 -7.38 -8.52 9.46
C ILE A 36 -7.81 -8.47 10.92
N GLU A 37 -6.89 -8.86 11.80
CA GLU A 37 -7.10 -8.85 13.25
C GLU A 37 -6.44 -7.63 13.87
N LYS A 38 -5.27 -7.23 13.33
CA LYS A 38 -4.55 -6.02 13.73
C LYS A 38 -3.70 -5.49 12.59
N ILE A 39 -3.65 -4.18 12.45
CA ILE A 39 -2.68 -3.51 11.59
C ILE A 39 -2.26 -2.18 12.22
N GLY A 40 -1.00 -1.79 12.08
CA GLY A 40 -0.56 -0.48 12.54
C GLY A 40 0.92 -0.20 12.30
N ILE A 41 1.27 1.09 12.29
CA ILE A 41 2.67 1.52 12.30
C ILE A 41 3.24 1.24 13.70
N VAL A 42 4.25 0.37 13.78
CA VAL A 42 4.89 -0.02 15.05
C VAL A 42 6.18 0.73 15.30
N ARG A 43 6.85 1.20 14.24
CA ARG A 43 8.08 1.97 14.36
C ARG A 43 8.28 2.90 13.17
N ASP A 44 8.92 4.02 13.45
CA ASP A 44 9.24 5.08 12.49
C ASP A 44 10.66 5.56 12.79
N THR A 45 11.63 5.14 11.99
CA THR A 45 13.05 5.50 12.16
C THR A 45 13.48 6.52 11.10
N ALA A 46 14.74 6.93 11.12
CA ALA A 46 15.28 7.81 10.08
C ALA A 46 15.21 7.15 8.69
N ASP A 47 15.43 5.84 8.62
CA ASP A 47 15.63 5.11 7.36
C ASP A 47 14.46 4.19 6.99
N LEU A 48 13.63 3.76 7.95
CA LEU A 48 12.59 2.75 7.72
C LEU A 48 11.27 3.10 8.43
N LEU A 49 10.16 2.78 7.78
CA LEU A 49 8.82 2.73 8.38
C LEU A 49 8.40 1.27 8.54
N TYR A 50 7.92 0.92 9.72
CA TYR A 50 7.53 -0.44 10.07
C TYR A 50 6.02 -0.50 10.30
N ILE A 51 5.35 -1.36 9.55
CA ILE A 51 3.94 -1.71 9.77
C ILE A 51 3.89 -3.19 10.12
N ASP A 52 3.22 -3.51 11.23
CA ASP A 52 2.84 -4.89 11.52
C ASP A 52 1.40 -5.10 11.09
N MET A 53 1.16 -6.22 10.41
CA MET A 53 -0.17 -6.65 10.00
C MET A 53 -0.38 -8.11 10.40
N GLN A 54 -1.40 -8.34 11.21
CA GLN A 54 -1.83 -9.65 11.66
C GLN A 54 -3.19 -9.98 11.06
N PHE A 55 -3.29 -11.14 10.42
CA PHE A 55 -4.53 -11.58 9.78
C PHE A 55 -4.70 -13.10 9.89
N ARG A 56 -5.94 -13.54 9.69
CA ARG A 56 -6.33 -14.95 9.81
C ARG A 56 -6.30 -15.63 8.44
N ILE A 57 -5.31 -16.48 8.23
CA ILE A 57 -5.28 -17.40 7.07
C ILE A 57 -6.38 -18.46 7.24
N THR A 58 -7.45 -18.34 6.45
CA THR A 58 -8.60 -19.26 6.44
C THR A 58 -8.50 -20.34 5.36
N ILE A 59 -7.73 -20.06 4.30
CA ILE A 59 -7.43 -20.97 3.18
C ILE A 59 -5.93 -20.87 2.84
N GLY A 60 -5.39 -21.86 2.14
CA GLY A 60 -3.99 -21.83 1.70
C GLY A 60 -3.69 -20.61 0.82
N LEU A 61 -2.54 -19.97 1.04
CA LEU A 61 -2.07 -18.85 0.24
C LEU A 61 -1.14 -19.37 -0.85
N THR A 62 -1.54 -19.24 -2.12
CA THR A 62 -0.67 -19.58 -3.26
C THR A 62 0.44 -18.54 -3.43
N GLN A 63 1.50 -18.91 -4.14
CA GLN A 63 2.58 -17.98 -4.45
C GLN A 63 2.07 -16.77 -5.25
N ASP A 64 1.23 -16.98 -6.26
CA ASP A 64 0.69 -15.90 -7.09
C ASP A 64 -0.17 -14.93 -6.28
N THR A 65 -1.05 -15.44 -5.40
CA THR A 65 -1.87 -14.59 -4.53
C THR A 65 -0.99 -13.82 -3.55
N PHE A 66 0.01 -14.47 -2.97
CA PHE A 66 0.98 -13.82 -2.10
C PHE A 66 1.70 -12.65 -2.81
N GLU A 67 2.23 -12.87 -4.01
CA GLU A 67 2.93 -11.82 -4.75
C GLU A 67 2.00 -10.67 -5.11
N ASN A 68 0.79 -10.97 -5.57
CA ASN A 68 -0.22 -9.96 -5.87
C ASN A 68 -0.61 -9.13 -4.63
N MET A 69 -0.67 -9.75 -3.45
CA MET A 69 -0.89 -9.04 -2.19
C MET A 69 0.26 -8.05 -1.89
N LEU A 70 1.52 -8.45 -2.10
CA LEU A 70 2.67 -7.55 -1.92
C LEU A 70 2.65 -6.39 -2.92
N LYS A 71 2.35 -6.67 -4.20
CA LYS A 71 2.21 -5.63 -5.23
C LYS A 71 1.08 -4.66 -4.90
N TYR A 72 -0.03 -5.16 -4.36
CA TYR A 72 -1.16 -4.32 -3.96
C TYR A 72 -0.80 -3.38 -2.80
N LEU A 73 0.04 -3.79 -1.84
CA LEU A 73 0.56 -2.86 -0.81
C LEU A 73 1.35 -1.70 -1.43
N LEU A 74 2.10 -1.95 -2.50
CA LEU A 74 2.80 -0.91 -3.24
C LEU A 74 1.82 0.03 -3.97
N VAL A 75 0.76 -0.51 -4.58
CA VAL A 75 -0.34 0.28 -5.17
C VAL A 75 -0.99 1.20 -4.12
N LEU A 76 -1.35 0.65 -2.96
CA LEU A 76 -1.91 1.42 -1.85
C LEU A 76 -0.95 2.54 -1.41
N SER A 77 0.34 2.24 -1.27
CA SER A 77 1.32 3.26 -0.89
C SER A 77 1.37 4.44 -1.87
N GLY A 78 1.04 4.23 -3.14
CA GLY A 78 1.00 5.26 -4.18
C GLY A 78 -0.32 6.00 -4.30
N ARG A 79 -1.32 5.68 -3.44
CA ARG A 79 -2.72 6.10 -3.59
C ARG A 79 -3.26 5.79 -4.99
N LEU A 80 -2.87 4.64 -5.52
CA LEU A 80 -3.22 4.19 -6.85
C LEU A 80 -4.45 3.27 -6.87
N ASP A 81 -5.08 3.07 -5.71
CA ASP A 81 -6.32 2.32 -5.55
C ASP A 81 -7.50 2.93 -6.30
N THR A 82 -7.47 4.25 -6.51
CA THR A 82 -8.44 4.97 -7.36
C THR A 82 -7.85 5.41 -8.70
N ALA A 83 -6.62 5.02 -9.03
CA ALA A 83 -5.97 5.42 -10.27
C ALA A 83 -6.59 4.71 -11.49
N PRO A 84 -6.41 5.23 -12.71
CA PRO A 84 -6.81 4.54 -13.92
C PRO A 84 -6.26 3.11 -13.95
N LEU A 85 -7.08 2.18 -14.43
CA LEU A 85 -6.79 0.75 -14.42
C LEU A 85 -5.45 0.39 -15.09
N SER A 86 -5.01 1.18 -16.07
CA SER A 86 -3.70 1.05 -16.71
C SER A 86 -2.52 1.21 -15.74
N VAL A 87 -2.63 2.13 -14.77
CA VAL A 87 -1.60 2.39 -13.75
C VAL A 87 -1.54 1.22 -12.75
N TYR A 88 -2.71 0.74 -12.34
CA TYR A 88 -2.81 -0.47 -11.52
C TYR A 88 -2.12 -1.65 -12.22
N PHE A 89 -2.45 -1.93 -13.48
CA PHE A 89 -1.85 -3.04 -14.22
C PHE A 89 -0.34 -2.88 -14.46
N ALA A 90 0.14 -1.65 -14.64
CA ALA A 90 1.57 -1.39 -14.80
C ALA A 90 2.40 -1.83 -13.58
N VAL A 91 1.84 -1.76 -12.37
CA VAL A 91 2.48 -2.32 -11.16
C VAL A 91 2.31 -3.83 -11.10
N MET A 92 1.09 -4.33 -11.34
CA MET A 92 0.77 -5.76 -11.19
C MET A 92 1.52 -6.67 -12.18
N GLN A 93 1.86 -6.17 -13.37
CA GLN A 93 2.61 -6.90 -14.39
C GLN A 93 4.10 -7.07 -14.06
N LYS A 94 4.66 -6.29 -13.14
CA LYS A 94 6.07 -6.38 -12.76
C LYS A 94 6.33 -7.53 -11.80
N SER A 95 7.53 -8.10 -11.85
CA SER A 95 7.98 -9.06 -10.82
C SER A 95 8.25 -8.35 -9.49
N LEU A 96 8.37 -9.10 -8.40
CA LEU A 96 8.79 -8.51 -7.12
C LEU A 96 10.21 -7.93 -7.19
N ASP A 97 11.10 -8.57 -7.95
CA ASP A 97 12.47 -8.09 -8.16
C ASP A 97 12.51 -6.75 -8.90
N ASP A 98 11.72 -6.61 -9.97
CA ASP A 98 11.57 -5.33 -10.70
C ASP A 98 11.00 -4.22 -9.80
N LEU A 99 10.17 -4.62 -8.83
CA LEU A 99 9.58 -3.73 -7.83
C LEU A 99 10.49 -3.55 -6.60
N GLN A 100 11.66 -4.18 -6.56
CA GLN A 100 12.58 -4.18 -5.42
C GLN A 100 11.85 -4.49 -4.11
N ILE A 101 11.05 -5.56 -4.13
CA ILE A 101 10.38 -6.12 -2.97
C ILE A 101 11.08 -7.42 -2.63
N THR A 102 11.74 -7.47 -1.47
CA THR A 102 12.34 -8.70 -0.95
C THR A 102 11.58 -9.19 0.25
N TYR A 103 11.54 -10.49 0.49
CA TYR A 103 10.82 -11.04 1.64
C TYR A 103 11.52 -12.28 2.21
N GLN A 104 11.30 -12.53 3.50
CA GLN A 104 11.74 -13.74 4.20
C GLN A 104 10.55 -14.35 4.93
N ARG A 105 10.31 -15.64 4.66
CA ARG A 105 9.30 -16.44 5.37
C ARG A 105 9.93 -17.21 6.50
N TYR A 106 9.18 -17.38 7.58
CA TYR A 106 9.59 -18.15 8.75
C TYR A 106 8.64 -19.32 9.01
N GLU A 107 9.09 -20.31 9.77
CA GLU A 107 8.33 -21.54 10.06
C GLU A 107 7.04 -21.27 10.85
N ASP A 108 7.04 -20.20 11.66
CA ASP A 108 5.90 -19.77 12.48
C ASP A 108 4.82 -18.98 11.70
N ARG A 109 4.95 -18.93 10.36
CA ARG A 109 4.09 -18.14 9.45
C ARG A 109 4.20 -16.63 9.64
N SER A 110 5.25 -16.16 10.31
CA SER A 110 5.66 -14.77 10.18
C SER A 110 6.36 -14.52 8.84
N LEU A 111 6.36 -13.26 8.43
CA LEU A 111 6.92 -12.82 7.17
C LEU A 111 7.54 -11.43 7.37
N ASP A 112 8.79 -11.29 6.95
CA ASP A 112 9.42 -9.99 6.77
C ASP A 112 9.33 -9.59 5.31
N VAL A 113 8.88 -8.38 5.03
CA VAL A 113 8.82 -7.81 3.68
C VAL A 113 9.50 -6.46 3.68
N PHE A 114 10.45 -6.28 2.78
CA PHE A 114 11.14 -5.01 2.55
C PHE A 114 10.72 -4.43 1.22
N PHE A 115 10.27 -3.18 1.23
CA PHE A 115 9.99 -2.36 0.07
C PHE A 115 11.11 -1.34 -0.06
N TRP A 116 12.05 -1.59 -0.96
CA TRP A 116 13.25 -0.76 -1.12
C TRP A 116 13.01 0.51 -1.92
N GLN A 117 12.03 0.47 -2.83
CA GLN A 117 11.62 1.61 -3.64
C GLN A 117 10.12 1.87 -3.54
N GLY A 118 9.76 3.15 -3.70
CA GLY A 118 8.38 3.60 -3.78
C GLY A 118 7.68 3.07 -5.04
N PRO A 119 6.36 3.28 -5.15
CA PRO A 119 5.63 2.90 -6.34
C PRO A 119 6.22 3.65 -7.56
N PRO A 120 6.50 2.95 -8.68
CA PRO A 120 7.13 3.56 -9.85
C PRO A 120 6.24 4.61 -10.52
N ILE A 121 4.97 4.66 -10.14
CA ILE A 121 3.99 5.64 -10.56
C ILE A 121 3.34 6.15 -9.28
N VAL A 122 3.30 7.46 -9.08
CA VAL A 122 2.62 8.09 -7.94
C VAL A 122 1.46 8.89 -8.50
N ALA A 123 0.25 8.73 -7.95
CA ALA A 123 -0.82 9.66 -8.26
C ALA A 123 -0.38 11.08 -7.85
N PRO A 124 -0.80 12.14 -8.56
CA PRO A 124 -0.63 13.49 -8.06
C PRO A 124 -1.15 13.56 -6.62
N ALA A 125 -0.51 14.35 -5.77
CA ALA A 125 -1.10 14.68 -4.48
C ALA A 125 -2.53 15.17 -4.74
N GLU A 126 -3.50 14.77 -3.90
CA GLU A 126 -4.83 15.38 -3.94
C GLU A 126 -4.64 16.88 -3.73
N ASP A 127 -4.50 17.63 -4.82
CA ASP A 127 -4.81 19.03 -4.81
C ASP A 127 -6.26 19.03 -4.38
N LYS A 128 -6.50 19.60 -3.19
CA LYS A 128 -7.77 20.25 -2.93
C LYS A 128 -7.86 21.39 -3.94
N GLU A 129 -8.04 21.07 -5.22
CA GLU A 129 -8.61 21.97 -6.18
C GLU A 129 -9.96 22.29 -5.57
N ARG A 130 -9.99 23.42 -4.84
CA ARG A 130 -11.19 24.21 -4.68
C ARG A 130 -11.75 24.26 -6.09
N LEU A 131 -12.83 23.51 -6.31
CA LEU A 131 -13.68 23.64 -7.49
C LEU A 131 -13.79 25.14 -7.74
N ARG A 132 -13.08 25.63 -8.76
CA ARG A 132 -13.25 26.99 -9.23
C ARG A 132 -14.59 26.95 -9.93
N PHE A 133 -15.66 27.07 -9.14
CA PHE A 133 -16.93 27.52 -9.68
C PHE A 133 -16.59 28.82 -10.41
N ARG A 134 -16.90 28.86 -11.70
CA ARG A 134 -16.83 30.08 -12.49
C ARG A 134 -17.57 31.18 -11.73
N ASP A 135 -16.85 32.18 -11.26
CA ASP A 135 -17.41 33.49 -10.91
C ASP A 135 -17.77 34.28 -12.19
N ASP A 136 -18.33 33.60 -13.21
CA ASP A 136 -18.69 34.19 -14.51
C ASP A 136 -20.20 34.47 -14.62
N GLU A 137 -20.90 34.78 -13.52
CA GLU A 137 -22.28 35.29 -13.58
C GLU A 137 -22.56 36.46 -12.60
N GLN A 138 -21.60 37.38 -12.46
CA GLN A 138 -21.92 38.74 -11.99
C GLN A 138 -21.18 39.79 -12.82
N SER A 139 -21.57 39.94 -14.08
CA SER A 139 -21.37 41.16 -14.88
C SER A 139 -22.22 41.08 -16.14
N ASN A 140 -23.53 41.36 -16.02
CA ASN A 140 -24.36 42.12 -16.97
C ASN A 140 -25.85 41.80 -16.79
N GLN A 141 -26.51 42.56 -15.92
CA GLN A 141 -27.65 43.44 -16.22
C GLN A 141 -28.39 43.82 -14.93
#